data_AF-Q9DDC5-F1
#
_entry.id   AF-Q9DDC5-F1
#
_cell.length_a   1.000
_cell.length_b   1.000
_cell.length_c   1.000
_cell.angle_alpha   90.00
_cell.angle_beta   90.00
_cell.angle_gamma   90.00
#
_symmetry.space_group_name_H-M   'P 1'
#
loop_
_entity.id
_entity.type
_entity.pdbx_description
1 polymer ?
#
loop_
_entity_poly.entity_id
_entity_poly.type
_entity_poly.pdbx_seq_one_letter_code
_entity_poly.pdbx_strand_id
1 'polypeptide(L)'
;VTLLKMQNKSTISVIVTSLSVDDLISIVPVIIFMLTQWSSDALPQPLCTTSALIYLFQGISSNLKGSLIVSYNFYSINKTETMNRSASKRRVSIVWAILSIWIISLLICILPLCGWGRYIPTSWGCFADHASSYILFLFIVYSLCFCLLTVLSVPLTYQLLCSDEQQLLHIDYQEISRGYITPGTPAGCSTATPCLSPVDPVDKTLKHFPNACLSSKAVFRKGVAESSGLEPRCMNNAKSRSFTVGFAQKRFSLILALTKVILWLPMMIQMVVQHIIGYQSLSFETLSFLLTLLAATVTPVF
;
A
#
# COMPACT_ATOMS: atom_id res chain seq x y z
N VAL A 1 -2.36 23.93 20.50
CA VAL A 1 -1.68 22.72 20.00
C VAL A 1 -2.26 22.40 18.63
N THR A 2 -1.52 22.73 17.58
CA THR A 2 -2.00 22.90 16.21
C THR A 2 -2.20 21.55 15.50
N LEU A 3 -3.43 21.29 15.07
CA LEU A 3 -3.91 20.19 14.21
C LEU A 3 -3.29 20.14 12.80
N LEU A 4 -2.20 20.88 12.56
CA LEU A 4 -1.71 21.26 11.22
C LEU A 4 -0.24 20.89 10.98
N LYS A 5 0.24 19.82 11.63
CA LYS A 5 1.50 19.16 11.23
C LYS A 5 1.21 17.97 10.30
N MET A 6 0.47 18.20 9.21
CA MET A 6 0.31 17.24 8.08
C MET A 6 1.57 17.12 7.22
N GLN A 7 2.76 17.31 7.82
CA GLN A 7 3.97 17.57 7.07
C GLN A 7 4.62 16.34 6.42
N ASN A 8 4.10 15.11 6.62
CA ASN A 8 4.51 13.94 5.82
C ASN A 8 3.55 12.74 5.92
N LYS A 9 2.27 12.91 5.54
CA LYS A 9 1.42 11.72 5.31
C LYS A 9 1.90 11.03 4.03
N SER A 10 2.37 9.80 4.16
CA SER A 10 2.70 8.93 3.03
C SER A 10 1.43 8.57 2.25
N THR A 11 1.55 8.22 0.97
CA THR A 11 0.42 7.78 0.13
C THR A 11 -0.36 6.64 0.79
N ILE A 12 0.35 5.68 1.40
CA ILE A 12 -0.23 4.53 2.11
C ILE A 12 -1.06 5.01 3.30
N SER A 13 -0.57 5.99 4.08
CA SER A 13 -1.32 6.57 5.19
C SER A 13 -2.63 7.21 4.73
N VAL A 14 -2.67 7.84 3.55
CA VAL A 14 -3.90 8.40 2.99
C VAL A 14 -4.91 7.31 2.63
N ILE A 15 -4.45 6.21 2.00
CA ILE A 15 -5.33 5.07 1.66
C ILE A 15 -5.86 4.40 2.94
N VAL A 16 -5.00 4.15 3.93
CA VAL A 16 -5.38 3.57 5.23
C VAL A 16 -6.35 4.48 5.98
N THR A 17 -6.13 5.80 5.97
CA THR A 17 -7.09 6.75 6.55
C THR A 17 -8.47 6.61 5.89
N SER A 18 -8.52 6.43 4.56
CA SER A 18 -9.78 6.21 3.86
C SER A 18 -10.41 4.85 4.16
N LEU A 19 -9.62 3.82 4.47
CA LEU A 19 -10.14 2.54 4.97
C LEU A 19 -10.77 2.70 6.36
N SER A 20 -10.16 3.50 7.25
CA SER A 20 -10.74 3.78 8.57
C SER A 20 -12.08 4.51 8.47
N VAL A 21 -12.26 5.37 7.46
CA VAL A 21 -13.55 6.02 7.20
C VAL A 21 -14.61 5.00 6.79
N ASP A 22 -14.27 4.02 5.95
CA ASP A 22 -15.22 2.93 5.60
C ASP A 22 -15.61 2.12 6.84
N ASP A 23 -14.64 1.81 7.69
CA ASP A 23 -14.91 1.07 8.93
C ASP A 23 -15.78 1.86 9.90
N LEU A 24 -15.62 3.18 9.98
CA LEU A 24 -16.52 4.04 10.76
C LEU A 24 -17.96 3.99 10.22
N ILE A 25 -18.10 3.98 8.89
CA ILE A 25 -19.42 3.86 8.23
C ILE A 25 -20.07 2.50 8.53
N SER A 26 -19.28 1.44 8.71
CA SER A 26 -19.78 0.09 9.05
C SER A 26 -20.50 0.01 10.39
N ILE A 27 -20.27 0.98 11.29
CA ILE A 27 -20.96 1.04 12.59
C ILE A 27 -22.47 1.22 12.40
N VAL A 28 -22.91 1.89 11.33
CA VAL A 28 -24.34 2.15 11.08
C VAL A 28 -25.13 0.84 10.89
N PRO A 29 -24.76 -0.07 9.97
CA PRO A 29 -25.37 -1.40 9.87
C PRO A 29 -25.36 -2.18 11.19
N VAL A 30 -24.29 -2.08 11.98
CA VAL A 30 -24.15 -2.78 13.26
C VAL A 30 -25.15 -2.24 14.29
N ILE A 31 -25.28 -0.92 14.40
CA ILE A 31 -26.27 -0.30 15.29
C ILE A 31 -27.67 -0.73 14.88
N ILE A 32 -27.99 -0.67 13.59
CA ILE A 32 -29.30 -1.09 13.08
C ILE A 32 -29.56 -2.57 13.41
N PHE A 33 -28.58 -3.45 13.19
CA PHE A 33 -28.67 -4.85 13.57
C PHE A 33 -28.93 -5.03 15.07
N MET A 34 -28.15 -4.38 15.94
CA MET A 34 -28.33 -4.47 17.40
C MET A 34 -29.71 -3.97 17.83
N LEU A 35 -30.22 -2.91 17.19
CA LEU A 35 -31.57 -2.40 17.43
C LEU A 35 -32.64 -3.42 17.02
N THR A 36 -32.49 -4.09 15.88
CA THR A 36 -33.44 -5.14 15.46
C THR A 36 -33.48 -6.32 16.41
N GLN A 37 -32.32 -6.74 16.92
CA GLN A 37 -32.23 -7.82 17.89
C GLN A 37 -32.83 -7.41 19.24
N TRP A 38 -32.71 -6.14 19.61
CA TRP A 38 -33.27 -5.61 20.85
C TRP A 38 -34.78 -5.40 20.78
N SER A 39 -35.30 -4.84 19.68
CA SER A 39 -36.72 -4.49 19.57
C SER A 39 -37.63 -5.68 19.31
N SER A 40 -37.12 -6.81 18.78
CA SER A 40 -37.92 -7.94 18.26
C SER A 40 -38.92 -7.60 17.14
N ASP A 41 -39.15 -6.32 16.87
CA ASP A 41 -39.98 -5.81 15.80
C ASP A 41 -39.33 -5.90 14.41
N ALA A 42 -40.16 -6.06 13.39
CA ALA A 42 -39.74 -6.03 11.99
C ALA A 42 -39.20 -4.65 11.62
N LEU A 43 -37.98 -4.61 11.07
CA LEU A 43 -37.33 -3.36 10.68
C LEU A 43 -38.06 -2.70 9.50
N PRO A 44 -38.33 -1.38 9.54
CA PRO A 44 -38.85 -0.66 8.39
C PRO A 44 -37.99 -0.87 7.14
N GLN A 45 -38.65 -1.12 6.00
CA GLN A 45 -38.00 -1.35 4.71
C GLN A 45 -36.93 -0.30 4.32
N PRO A 46 -37.10 1.02 4.53
CA PRO A 46 -36.04 1.98 4.20
C PRO A 46 -34.78 1.78 5.07
N LEU A 47 -34.92 1.47 6.36
CA LEU A 47 -33.77 1.21 7.25
C LEU A 47 -33.05 -0.07 6.86
N CYS A 48 -33.80 -1.11 6.49
CA CYS A 48 -33.24 -2.36 5.98
C CYS A 48 -32.42 -2.12 4.70
N THR A 49 -33.00 -1.41 3.75
CA THR A 49 -32.35 -1.02 2.48
C THR A 49 -31.08 -0.21 2.73
N THR A 50 -31.15 0.81 3.60
CA THR A 50 -29.98 1.63 3.95
C THR A 50 -28.89 0.82 4.63
N SER A 51 -29.24 -0.05 5.58
CA SER A 51 -28.27 -0.90 6.28
C SER A 51 -27.54 -1.86 5.32
N ALA A 52 -28.28 -2.53 4.43
CA ALA A 52 -27.72 -3.44 3.44
C ALA A 52 -26.80 -2.71 2.44
N LEU A 53 -27.24 -1.54 1.96
CA LEU A 53 -26.47 -0.70 1.06
C LEU A 53 -25.15 -0.26 1.70
N ILE A 54 -25.19 0.23 2.94
CA ILE A 54 -24.00 0.68 3.66
C ILE A 54 -23.04 -0.49 3.92
N TYR A 55 -23.57 -1.64 4.33
CA TYR A 55 -22.77 -2.84 4.57
C TYR A 55 -22.03 -3.30 3.30
N LEU A 56 -22.73 -3.37 2.17
CA LEU A 56 -22.11 -3.73 0.89
C LEU A 56 -21.12 -2.67 0.40
N PHE A 57 -21.47 -1.39 0.56
CA PHE A 57 -20.61 -0.28 0.18
C PHE A 57 -19.26 -0.36 0.89
N GLN A 58 -19.29 -0.57 2.21
CA GLN A 58 -18.08 -0.75 3.02
C GLN A 58 -17.26 -1.94 2.51
N GLY A 59 -17.89 -3.10 2.29
CA GLY A 59 -17.19 -4.28 1.81
C GLY A 59 -16.49 -4.07 0.47
N ILE A 60 -17.23 -3.58 -0.52
CA ILE A 60 -16.71 -3.37 -1.87
C ILE A 60 -15.60 -2.31 -1.87
N SER A 61 -15.82 -1.18 -1.21
CA SER A 61 -14.84 -0.11 -1.09
C SER A 61 -13.56 -0.58 -0.41
N SER A 62 -13.69 -1.33 0.69
CA SER A 62 -12.55 -1.87 1.44
C SER A 62 -11.71 -2.84 0.60
N ASN A 63 -12.36 -3.76 -0.14
CA ASN A 63 -11.66 -4.73 -1.02
C ASN A 63 -10.95 -4.04 -2.20
N LEU A 64 -11.59 -3.05 -2.82
CA LEU A 64 -10.98 -2.25 -3.90
C LEU A 64 -9.77 -1.43 -3.38
N LYS A 65 -9.88 -0.81 -2.20
CA LYS A 65 -8.77 -0.09 -1.56
C LYS A 65 -7.63 -1.04 -1.16
N GLY A 66 -7.95 -2.26 -0.71
CA GLY A 66 -6.95 -3.30 -0.48
C GLY A 66 -6.15 -3.61 -1.75
N SER A 67 -6.85 -3.79 -2.87
CA SER A 67 -6.22 -4.00 -4.18
C SER A 67 -5.36 -2.81 -4.61
N LEU A 68 -5.80 -1.58 -4.32
CA LEU A 68 -5.03 -0.35 -4.55
C LEU A 68 -3.75 -0.31 -3.70
N ILE A 69 -3.79 -0.72 -2.43
CA ILE A 69 -2.62 -0.79 -1.55
C ILE A 69 -1.56 -1.72 -2.15
N VAL A 70 -1.95 -2.94 -2.50
CA VAL A 70 -1.00 -3.94 -3.01
C VAL A 70 -0.44 -3.53 -4.37
N SER A 71 -1.28 -3.02 -5.27
CA SER A 71 -0.86 -2.51 -6.57
C SER A 71 0.12 -1.33 -6.42
N TYR A 72 -0.18 -0.40 -5.51
CA TYR A 72 0.71 0.73 -5.21
C TYR A 72 2.04 0.26 -4.63
N ASN A 73 2.02 -0.69 -3.70
CA ASN A 73 3.22 -1.21 -3.06
C ASN A 73 4.13 -1.93 -4.07
N PHE A 74 3.55 -2.80 -4.91
CA PHE A 74 4.25 -3.47 -6.00
C PHE A 74 4.86 -2.47 -6.99
N TYR A 75 4.07 -1.51 -7.47
CA TYR A 75 4.55 -0.46 -8.36
C TYR A 75 5.66 0.38 -7.73
N SER A 76 5.51 0.73 -6.45
CA SER A 76 6.47 1.56 -5.75
C SER A 76 7.80 0.87 -5.52
N ILE A 77 7.84 -0.46 -5.43
CA ILE A 77 9.10 -1.21 -5.24
C ILE A 77 9.79 -1.42 -6.59
N ASN A 78 9.05 -1.79 -7.64
CA ASN A 78 9.63 -2.02 -8.96
C ASN A 78 10.14 -0.75 -9.64
N LYS A 79 9.64 0.43 -9.28
CA LYS A 79 10.04 1.72 -9.88
C LYS A 79 11.11 2.49 -9.09
N THR A 80 11.88 1.81 -8.22
CA THR A 80 12.85 2.45 -7.32
C THR A 80 14.01 3.14 -8.06
N GLU A 81 14.22 2.92 -9.36
CA GLU A 81 15.29 3.57 -10.13
C GLU A 81 14.99 4.96 -10.73
N THR A 82 13.75 5.50 -10.67
CA THR A 82 13.42 6.67 -11.55
C THR A 82 12.53 7.79 -10.97
N MET A 83 12.45 8.03 -9.65
CA MET A 83 11.61 9.16 -9.17
C MET A 83 12.18 9.98 -8.03
N ASN A 84 12.70 11.16 -8.38
CA ASN A 84 12.96 12.26 -7.45
C ASN A 84 12.22 13.57 -7.80
N ARG A 85 11.17 13.55 -8.65
CA ARG A 85 10.60 14.82 -9.18
C ARG A 85 9.09 15.10 -9.05
N SER A 86 8.27 14.29 -8.37
CA SER A 86 6.82 14.62 -8.30
C SER A 86 6.01 13.97 -7.17
N ALA A 87 6.42 14.15 -5.91
CA ALA A 87 5.65 13.69 -4.75
C ALA A 87 4.23 14.31 -4.68
N SER A 88 4.07 15.58 -5.10
CA SER A 88 2.77 16.27 -5.09
C SER A 88 1.77 15.71 -6.11
N LYS A 89 2.20 15.50 -7.37
CA LYS A 89 1.34 14.92 -8.43
C LYS A 89 0.88 13.51 -8.08
N ARG A 90 1.75 12.69 -7.48
CA ARG A 90 1.40 11.34 -7.03
C ARG A 90 0.33 11.35 -5.93
N ARG A 91 0.38 12.30 -5.01
CA ARG A 91 -0.63 12.44 -3.94
C ARG A 91 -1.99 12.87 -4.50
N VAL A 92 -2.03 13.79 -5.46
CA VAL A 92 -3.30 14.17 -6.10
C VAL A 92 -3.91 12.99 -6.86
N SER A 93 -3.07 12.21 -7.55
CA SER A 93 -3.50 11.00 -8.24
C SER A 93 -4.11 9.95 -7.29
N ILE A 94 -3.55 9.76 -6.07
CA ILE A 94 -4.13 8.78 -5.13
C ILE A 94 -5.49 9.24 -4.59
N VAL A 95 -5.66 10.53 -4.32
CA VAL A 95 -6.93 11.06 -3.80
C VAL A 95 -8.03 10.86 -4.84
N TRP A 96 -7.74 11.13 -6.12
CA TRP A 96 -8.65 10.81 -7.22
C TRP A 96 -8.95 9.33 -7.33
N ALA A 97 -7.95 8.45 -7.19
CA ALA A 97 -8.17 7.00 -7.18
C ALA A 97 -9.11 6.57 -6.04
N ILE A 98 -8.93 7.12 -4.84
CA ILE A 98 -9.81 6.85 -3.69
C ILE A 98 -11.23 7.33 -3.98
N LEU A 99 -11.41 8.56 -4.47
CA LEU A 99 -12.74 9.09 -4.81
C LEU A 99 -13.42 8.23 -5.89
N SER A 100 -12.68 7.82 -6.93
CA SER A 100 -13.22 6.91 -7.94
C SER A 100 -13.66 5.57 -7.35
N ILE A 101 -12.90 4.99 -6.41
CA ILE A 101 -13.29 3.75 -5.72
C ILE A 101 -14.60 3.95 -4.95
N TRP A 102 -14.76 5.07 -4.24
CA TRP A 102 -16.01 5.39 -3.57
C TRP A 102 -17.19 5.46 -4.54
N ILE A 103 -17.03 6.18 -5.65
CA ILE A 103 -18.09 6.33 -6.66
C ILE A 103 -18.44 4.97 -7.28
N ILE A 104 -17.45 4.16 -7.65
CA ILE A 104 -17.65 2.82 -8.22
C ILE A 104 -18.37 1.92 -7.21
N SER A 105 -17.93 1.92 -5.95
CA SER A 105 -18.53 1.10 -4.89
C SER A 105 -19.98 1.51 -4.64
N LEU A 106 -20.26 2.81 -4.60
CA LEU A 106 -21.61 3.34 -4.43
C LEU A 106 -22.51 2.97 -5.62
N LEU A 107 -22.00 3.10 -6.85
CA LEU A 107 -22.73 2.73 -8.05
C LEU A 107 -23.13 1.24 -8.03
N ILE A 108 -22.22 0.36 -7.63
CA ILE A 108 -22.50 -1.08 -7.48
C ILE A 108 -23.58 -1.32 -6.42
N CYS A 109 -23.59 -0.55 -5.32
CA CYS A 109 -24.58 -0.71 -4.24
C CYS A 109 -25.95 -0.10 -4.57
N ILE A 110 -26.04 0.79 -5.55
CA ILE A 110 -27.33 1.37 -5.97
C ILE A 110 -28.04 0.48 -7.00
N LEU A 111 -27.35 -0.47 -7.64
CA LEU A 111 -27.96 -1.36 -8.65
C LEU A 111 -29.24 -2.08 -8.19
N PRO A 112 -29.34 -2.61 -6.95
CA PRO A 112 -30.59 -3.18 -6.45
C PRO A 112 -31.73 -2.16 -6.30
N LEU A 113 -31.42 -0.88 -6.06
CA LEU A 113 -32.41 0.20 -6.03
C LEU A 113 -32.94 0.54 -7.44
N CYS A 114 -32.10 0.33 -8.45
CA CYS A 114 -32.46 0.47 -9.87
C CYS A 114 -33.17 -0.77 -10.44
N GLY A 115 -33.49 -1.76 -9.61
CA GLY A 115 -34.24 -2.96 -10.01
C GLY A 115 -33.38 -4.19 -10.34
N TRP A 116 -32.05 -4.11 -10.29
CA TRP A 116 -31.18 -5.26 -10.47
C TRP A 116 -30.86 -5.94 -9.14
N GLY A 117 -31.79 -6.76 -8.67
CA GLY A 117 -31.77 -7.36 -7.33
C GLY A 117 -32.59 -6.55 -6.33
N ARG A 118 -32.60 -6.99 -5.07
CA ARG A 118 -33.31 -6.33 -3.96
C ARG A 118 -32.55 -6.52 -2.65
N TYR A 119 -32.79 -5.64 -1.69
CA TYR A 119 -32.34 -5.81 -0.31
C TYR A 119 -33.46 -6.42 0.51
N ILE A 120 -33.17 -7.55 1.14
CA ILE A 120 -34.11 -8.33 1.94
C ILE A 120 -33.58 -8.50 3.37
N PRO A 121 -34.47 -8.55 4.37
CA PRO A 121 -34.07 -8.90 5.72
C PRO A 121 -33.59 -10.36 5.79
N THR A 122 -32.57 -10.59 6.60
CA THR A 122 -32.00 -11.89 6.93
C THR A 122 -31.90 -12.05 8.45
N SER A 123 -31.56 -13.26 8.90
CA SER A 123 -31.31 -13.59 10.32
C SER A 123 -30.30 -12.64 11.00
N TRP A 124 -29.33 -12.14 10.23
CA TRP A 124 -28.23 -11.29 10.71
C TRP A 124 -28.26 -9.85 10.17
N GLY A 125 -29.46 -9.33 9.87
CA GLY A 125 -29.66 -7.94 9.44
C GLY A 125 -30.34 -7.84 8.07
N CYS A 126 -29.77 -7.07 7.15
CA CYS A 126 -30.31 -6.90 5.80
C CYS A 126 -29.22 -7.02 4.75
N PHE A 127 -29.52 -7.78 3.70
CA PHE A 127 -28.55 -8.16 2.67
C PHE A 127 -29.16 -8.20 1.28
N ALA A 128 -28.31 -8.33 0.27
CA ALA A 128 -28.75 -8.57 -1.10
C ALA A 128 -29.46 -9.93 -1.21
N ASP A 129 -30.54 -9.95 -2.01
CA ASP A 129 -31.29 -11.16 -2.30
C ASP A 129 -30.42 -12.21 -2.97
N HIS A 130 -30.30 -13.37 -2.32
CA HIS A 130 -29.49 -14.49 -2.77
C HIS A 130 -30.00 -15.10 -4.08
N ALA A 131 -31.27 -14.93 -4.44
CA ALA A 131 -31.82 -15.43 -5.70
C ALA A 131 -31.40 -14.58 -6.92
N SER A 132 -30.91 -13.36 -6.71
CA SER A 132 -30.57 -12.44 -7.79
C SER A 132 -29.21 -12.72 -8.41
N SER A 133 -29.09 -12.55 -9.73
CA SER A 133 -27.80 -12.58 -10.45
C SER A 133 -26.83 -11.46 -10.00
N TYR A 134 -27.32 -10.45 -9.28
CA TYR A 134 -26.49 -9.43 -8.64
C TYR A 134 -25.42 -10.04 -7.72
N ILE A 135 -25.71 -11.16 -7.06
CA ILE A 135 -24.74 -11.86 -6.20
C ILE A 135 -23.54 -12.39 -7.00
N LEU A 136 -23.78 -12.94 -8.19
CA LEU A 136 -22.69 -13.40 -9.06
C LEU A 136 -21.83 -12.23 -9.52
N PHE A 137 -22.43 -11.08 -9.81
CA PHE A 137 -21.69 -9.86 -10.12
C PHE A 137 -20.80 -9.40 -8.95
N LEU A 138 -21.34 -9.35 -7.73
CA LEU A 138 -20.55 -9.05 -6.53
C LEU A 138 -19.40 -10.04 -6.33
N PHE A 139 -19.66 -11.33 -6.56
CA PHE A 139 -18.64 -12.37 -6.47
C PHE A 139 -17.53 -12.22 -7.50
N ILE A 140 -17.86 -11.83 -8.74
CA ILE A 140 -16.87 -11.55 -9.79
C ILE A 140 -15.99 -10.36 -9.37
N VAL A 141 -16.60 -9.26 -8.92
CA VAL A 141 -15.85 -8.07 -8.45
C VAL A 141 -14.91 -8.43 -7.31
N TYR A 142 -15.41 -9.17 -6.33
CA TYR A 142 -14.61 -9.65 -5.19
C TYR A 142 -13.48 -10.58 -5.65
N SER A 143 -13.77 -11.55 -6.51
CA SER A 143 -12.79 -12.49 -7.04
C SER A 143 -11.68 -11.78 -7.81
N LEU A 144 -12.01 -10.77 -8.61
CA LEU A 144 -11.00 -9.95 -9.30
C LEU A 144 -10.09 -9.23 -8.29
N CYS A 145 -10.66 -8.64 -7.23
CA CYS A 145 -9.88 -8.02 -6.16
C CYS A 145 -8.98 -9.04 -5.45
N PHE A 146 -9.52 -10.20 -5.10
CA PHE A 146 -8.80 -11.28 -4.44
C PHE A 146 -7.66 -11.84 -5.32
N CYS A 147 -7.91 -12.06 -6.61
CA CYS A 147 -6.91 -12.51 -7.58
C CYS A 147 -5.78 -11.47 -7.73
N LEU A 148 -6.11 -10.19 -7.89
CA LEU A 148 -5.11 -9.12 -7.95
C LEU A 148 -4.28 -9.06 -6.67
N LEU A 149 -4.93 -9.14 -5.50
CA LEU A 149 -4.25 -9.19 -4.22
C LEU A 149 -3.30 -10.37 -4.14
N THR A 150 -3.78 -11.59 -4.36
CA THR A 150 -2.95 -12.81 -4.25
C THR A 150 -1.77 -12.80 -5.21
N VAL A 151 -2.01 -12.54 -6.50
CA VAL A 151 -0.96 -12.53 -7.54
C VAL A 151 0.12 -11.49 -7.24
N LEU A 152 -0.26 -10.30 -6.79
CA LEU A 152 0.70 -9.24 -6.47
C LEU A 152 1.30 -9.38 -5.07
N SER A 153 0.61 -10.01 -4.13
CA SER A 153 1.09 -10.19 -2.77
C SER A 153 2.20 -11.23 -2.69
N VAL A 154 2.21 -12.27 -3.53
CA VAL A 154 3.28 -13.28 -3.54
C VAL A 154 4.68 -12.67 -3.81
N PRO A 155 4.92 -11.97 -4.94
CA PRO A 155 6.22 -11.35 -5.18
C PRO A 155 6.52 -10.24 -4.17
N LEU A 156 5.48 -9.54 -3.72
CA LEU A 156 5.61 -8.48 -2.73
C LEU A 156 6.02 -9.03 -1.36
N THR A 157 5.49 -10.18 -0.94
CA THR A 157 5.84 -10.86 0.31
C THR A 157 7.26 -11.39 0.25
N TYR A 158 7.68 -11.96 -0.89
CA TYR A 158 9.07 -12.38 -1.09
C TYR A 158 10.04 -11.18 -0.97
N GLN A 159 9.73 -10.07 -1.66
CA GLN A 159 10.57 -8.87 -1.61
C GLN A 159 10.53 -8.15 -0.26
N LEU A 160 9.38 -8.13 0.44
CA LEU A 160 9.25 -7.40 1.69
C LEU A 160 9.66 -8.22 2.91
N LEU A 161 9.41 -9.53 2.95
CA LEU A 161 9.72 -10.36 4.12
C LEU A 161 11.06 -11.10 4.01
N CYS A 162 11.50 -11.47 2.80
CA CYS A 162 12.75 -12.23 2.61
C CYS A 162 13.95 -11.37 2.16
N SER A 163 13.77 -10.12 1.74
CA SER A 163 14.87 -9.26 1.25
C SER A 163 15.56 -8.41 2.34
N ASP A 164 15.28 -8.64 3.63
CA ASP A 164 15.94 -7.93 4.74
C ASP A 164 17.47 -8.05 4.68
N GLU A 165 17.99 -9.14 4.08
CA GLU A 165 19.44 -9.33 3.89
C GLU A 165 20.01 -8.55 2.69
N GLN A 166 19.26 -8.34 1.61
CA GLN A 166 19.80 -7.75 0.37
C GLN A 166 19.84 -6.22 0.39
N GLN A 167 18.91 -5.53 1.06
CA GLN A 167 18.94 -4.06 1.16
C GLN A 167 19.95 -3.55 2.18
N LEU A 168 20.15 -4.28 3.29
CA LEU A 168 21.22 -3.99 4.23
C LEU A 168 22.59 -4.18 3.55
N LEU A 169 22.76 -5.29 2.81
CA LEU A 169 23.97 -5.55 2.02
C LEU A 169 24.19 -4.51 0.91
N HIS A 170 23.15 -4.02 0.23
CA HIS A 170 23.34 -3.01 -0.83
C HIS A 170 23.77 -1.65 -0.26
N ILE A 171 23.26 -1.27 0.93
CA ILE A 171 23.72 -0.07 1.64
C ILE A 171 25.14 -0.28 2.18
N ASP A 172 25.44 -1.43 2.79
CA ASP A 172 26.79 -1.75 3.28
C ASP A 172 27.81 -1.82 2.13
N TYR A 173 27.48 -2.41 0.99
CA TYR A 173 28.37 -2.48 -0.17
C TYR A 173 28.58 -1.10 -0.81
N GLN A 174 27.57 -0.23 -0.78
CA GLN A 174 27.69 1.15 -1.26
C GLN A 174 28.47 2.05 -0.29
N GLU A 175 28.45 1.72 1.01
CA GLU A 175 29.24 2.40 2.04
C GLU A 175 30.70 1.89 2.06
N ILE A 176 30.91 0.58 1.85
CA ILE A 176 32.24 -0.05 1.68
C ILE A 176 32.91 0.41 0.37
N SER A 177 32.17 0.52 -0.75
CA SER A 177 32.71 1.05 -2.01
C SER A 177 33.01 2.55 -1.96
N ARG A 178 32.39 3.30 -1.04
CA ARG A 178 32.73 4.70 -0.76
C ARG A 178 33.79 4.87 0.35
N GLY A 179 34.15 3.79 1.05
CA GLY A 179 35.05 3.78 2.20
C GLY A 179 36.54 3.53 1.91
N TYR A 180 36.93 3.19 0.68
CA TYR A 180 38.34 3.06 0.30
C TYR A 180 38.91 4.38 -0.24
N ILE A 181 38.93 5.41 0.61
CA ILE A 181 39.98 6.43 0.53
C ILE A 181 40.68 6.40 1.89
N THR A 182 41.74 5.61 1.96
CA THR A 182 42.62 5.48 3.13
C THR A 182 43.20 6.85 3.50
N PRO A 183 42.98 7.35 4.73
CA PRO A 183 43.72 8.47 5.29
C PRO A 183 45.14 8.02 5.64
N GLY A 184 46.13 8.86 5.34
CA GLY A 184 47.54 8.52 5.26
C GLY A 184 48.22 7.91 6.49
N THR A 185 49.34 7.25 6.21
CA THR A 185 50.38 6.86 7.17
C THR A 185 51.74 7.08 6.45
N PRO A 186 52.80 7.51 7.16
CA PRO A 186 53.83 8.38 6.62
C PRO A 186 54.89 7.69 5.76
N ALA A 187 55.58 8.51 4.97
CA ALA A 187 56.67 8.12 4.08
C ALA A 187 57.79 7.36 4.80
N GLY A 188 58.12 6.17 4.29
CA GLY A 188 59.31 5.41 4.63
C GLY A 188 59.66 4.46 3.49
N CYS A 189 60.86 4.60 2.94
CA CYS A 189 61.41 3.93 1.76
C CYS A 189 61.32 2.39 1.77
N SER A 190 61.07 1.77 0.60
CA SER A 190 62.06 0.96 -0.16
C SER A 190 61.41 0.07 -1.23
N THR A 191 61.92 0.21 -2.46
CA THR A 191 62.05 -0.76 -3.58
C THR A 191 61.40 -2.16 -3.46
N ALA A 192 60.49 -2.49 -4.39
CA ALA A 192 60.62 -3.60 -5.37
C ALA A 192 59.27 -4.04 -5.98
N THR A 193 59.21 -4.00 -7.32
CA THR A 193 58.44 -4.85 -8.26
C THR A 193 56.90 -4.71 -8.39
N PRO A 194 56.37 -4.44 -9.61
CA PRO A 194 54.95 -4.55 -9.94
C PRO A 194 54.60 -5.91 -10.57
N CYS A 195 53.50 -6.55 -10.14
CA CYS A 195 52.89 -7.71 -10.82
C CYS A 195 51.51 -7.29 -11.36
N LEU A 196 51.43 -7.07 -12.67
CA LEU A 196 50.83 -7.95 -13.69
C LEU A 196 49.31 -7.71 -13.89
N SER A 197 49.01 -6.86 -14.87
CA SER A 197 47.73 -6.75 -15.57
C SER A 197 47.64 -7.83 -16.65
N PRO A 198 46.49 -8.47 -16.88
CA PRO A 198 46.32 -9.38 -18.02
C PRO A 198 46.27 -8.64 -19.36
N VAL A 199 46.97 -9.23 -20.30
CA VAL A 199 47.30 -8.85 -21.68
C VAL A 199 46.07 -8.80 -22.60
N ASP A 200 45.95 -7.70 -23.36
CA ASP A 200 45.19 -7.59 -24.63
C ASP A 200 46.01 -8.22 -25.79
N PRO A 201 45.35 -8.62 -26.90
CA PRO A 201 46.02 -8.56 -28.18
C PRO A 201 45.27 -7.73 -29.24
N VAL A 202 46.01 -6.74 -29.77
CA VAL A 202 46.24 -6.48 -31.21
C VAL A 202 45.04 -5.98 -32.03
N ASP A 203 45.06 -4.94 -32.86
CA ASP A 203 46.00 -3.89 -33.27
C ASP A 203 45.25 -3.06 -34.36
N LYS A 204 45.81 -1.91 -34.76
CA LYS A 204 45.56 -1.16 -36.01
C LYS A 204 44.60 0.05 -36.04
N THR A 205 45.26 1.21 -35.81
CA THR A 205 45.45 2.34 -36.76
C THR A 205 44.49 3.55 -36.78
N LEU A 206 45.15 4.73 -36.68
CA LEU A 206 44.92 6.03 -37.37
C LEU A 206 44.22 7.21 -36.65
N LYS A 207 45.07 8.07 -36.07
CA LYS A 207 45.17 9.56 -36.14
C LYS A 207 43.88 10.41 -36.32
N HIS A 208 43.61 11.37 -35.42
CA HIS A 208 43.70 12.83 -35.67
C HIS A 208 43.36 13.70 -34.41
N PHE A 209 44.02 14.86 -34.35
CA PHE A 209 44.08 15.98 -33.37
C PHE A 209 42.77 16.80 -33.15
N PRO A 210 42.72 17.96 -32.42
CA PRO A 210 43.44 18.46 -31.22
C PRO A 210 42.59 19.28 -30.18
N ASN A 211 43.22 19.59 -29.01
CA ASN A 211 43.21 20.85 -28.21
C ASN A 211 41.90 21.54 -27.75
N ALA A 212 41.77 21.76 -26.42
CA ALA A 212 41.91 23.10 -25.80
C ALA A 212 41.45 23.09 -24.31
N CYS A 213 42.40 23.30 -23.40
CA CYS A 213 42.15 23.86 -22.07
C CYS A 213 42.08 25.39 -22.21
N LEU A 214 41.06 26.03 -21.63
CA LEU A 214 41.09 27.47 -21.37
C LEU A 214 40.76 27.76 -19.90
N SER A 215 41.76 28.30 -19.22
CA SER A 215 41.73 28.85 -17.87
C SER A 215 40.84 30.09 -17.81
N SER A 216 40.09 30.26 -16.72
CA SER A 216 39.71 31.60 -16.25
C SER A 216 39.88 31.71 -14.74
N LYS A 217 40.88 32.49 -14.35
CA LYS A 217 41.10 33.02 -13.01
C LYS A 217 39.98 34.00 -12.67
N ALA A 218 39.26 33.77 -11.58
CA ALA A 218 38.63 34.84 -10.82
C ALA A 218 39.25 34.84 -9.42
N VAL A 219 40.07 35.86 -9.20
CA VAL A 219 40.66 36.23 -7.92
C VAL A 219 39.56 36.79 -7.02
N PHE A 220 39.37 36.21 -5.83
CA PHE A 220 38.96 37.00 -4.66
C PHE A 220 39.59 36.38 -3.40
N ARG A 221 40.41 37.18 -2.72
CA ARG A 221 41.13 36.82 -1.50
C ARG A 221 40.46 37.51 -0.31
N LYS A 222 40.38 36.74 0.79
CA LYS A 222 40.37 37.15 2.21
C LYS A 222 39.01 37.41 2.86
N GLY A 223 38.54 36.39 3.57
CA GLY A 223 37.66 36.46 4.74
C GLY A 223 38.04 35.31 5.67
N VAL A 224 38.21 35.62 6.95
CA VAL A 224 38.84 34.81 7.99
C VAL A 224 38.01 33.58 8.36
N ALA A 225 38.73 32.50 8.72
CA ALA A 225 38.19 31.24 9.21
C ALA A 225 37.51 31.40 10.58
N GLU A 226 36.38 30.72 10.75
CA GLU A 226 36.02 29.87 11.89
C GLU A 226 34.50 29.61 11.85
N SER A 227 34.09 28.52 11.21
CA SER A 227 32.85 27.83 11.62
C SER A 227 33.17 26.36 11.71
N SER A 228 33.40 25.93 12.95
CA SER A 228 33.46 24.55 13.40
C SER A 228 32.42 23.68 12.69
N GLY A 229 32.90 22.62 12.06
CA GLY A 229 32.10 21.67 11.30
C GLY A 229 31.01 21.02 12.16
N LEU A 230 29.79 21.06 11.65
CA LEU A 230 28.69 20.20 12.11
C LEU A 230 28.39 19.16 11.01
N GLU A 231 28.91 17.95 11.25
CA GLU A 231 28.25 16.65 11.04
C GLU A 231 27.51 16.38 9.70
N PRO A 232 28.08 15.53 8.82
CA PRO A 232 27.33 14.80 7.79
C PRO A 232 26.45 13.66 8.37
N ARG A 233 26.62 13.32 9.66
CA ARG A 233 26.06 12.12 10.30
C ARG A 233 24.54 12.19 10.51
N CYS A 234 23.99 13.37 10.82
CA CYS A 234 22.55 13.54 11.06
C CYS A 234 21.69 13.34 9.81
N MET A 235 22.18 13.72 8.62
CA MET A 235 21.42 13.66 7.37
C MET A 235 21.24 12.21 6.88
N ASN A 236 22.29 11.39 7.00
CA ASN A 236 22.25 9.98 6.63
C ASN A 236 21.36 9.17 7.58
N ASN A 237 21.41 9.49 8.89
CA ASN A 237 20.59 8.81 9.90
C ASN A 237 19.09 9.15 9.79
N ALA A 238 18.74 10.38 9.38
CA ALA A 238 17.36 10.76 9.09
C ALA A 238 16.81 10.07 7.82
N LYS A 239 17.66 9.91 6.79
CA LYS A 239 17.30 9.24 5.53
C LYS A 239 17.13 7.73 5.72
N SER A 240 18.05 7.06 6.43
CA SER A 240 17.94 5.62 6.75
C SER A 240 16.69 5.34 7.60
N ARG A 241 16.44 6.12 8.65
CA ARG A 241 15.24 5.99 9.49
C ARG A 241 13.94 6.20 8.70
N SER A 242 13.90 7.15 7.77
CA SER A 242 12.73 7.37 6.91
C SER A 242 12.46 6.21 5.94
N PHE A 243 13.52 5.53 5.48
CA PHE A 243 13.43 4.37 4.60
C PHE A 243 12.89 3.14 5.35
N THR A 244 13.44 2.85 6.54
CA THR A 244 12.96 1.75 7.41
C THR A 244 11.48 1.92 7.77
N VAL A 245 11.06 3.14 8.13
CA VAL A 245 9.65 3.43 8.44
C VAL A 245 8.75 3.24 7.21
N GLY A 246 9.18 3.70 6.03
CA GLY A 246 8.41 3.53 4.79
C GLY A 246 8.27 2.06 4.37
N PHE A 247 9.29 1.26 4.61
CA PHE A 247 9.27 -0.18 4.32
C PHE A 247 8.42 -0.96 5.32
N ALA A 248 8.54 -0.69 6.62
CA ALA A 248 7.66 -1.23 7.64
C ALA A 248 6.19 -0.88 7.35
N GLN A 249 5.91 0.37 6.96
CA GLN A 249 4.56 0.78 6.57
C GLN A 249 3.99 -0.01 5.39
N LYS A 250 4.82 -0.36 4.39
CA LYS A 250 4.40 -1.23 3.28
C LYS A 250 4.04 -2.63 3.78
N ARG A 251 4.85 -3.23 4.66
CA ARG A 251 4.56 -4.54 5.30
C ARG A 251 3.22 -4.53 6.03
N PHE A 252 3.01 -3.55 6.92
CA PHE A 252 1.75 -3.43 7.67
C PHE A 252 0.55 -3.21 6.77
N SER A 253 0.68 -2.36 5.73
CA SER A 253 -0.42 -2.12 4.80
C SER A 253 -0.78 -3.35 3.96
N LEU A 254 0.21 -4.18 3.62
CA LEU A 254 -0.02 -5.45 2.92
C LEU A 254 -0.77 -6.43 3.82
N ILE A 255 -0.32 -6.59 5.07
CA ILE A 255 -0.99 -7.44 6.07
C ILE A 255 -2.43 -6.99 6.25
N LEU A 256 -2.66 -5.69 6.48
CA LEU A 256 -4.00 -5.11 6.61
C LEU A 256 -4.88 -5.42 5.40
N ALA A 257 -4.37 -5.24 4.18
CA ALA A 257 -5.13 -5.52 2.96
C ALA A 257 -5.50 -7.01 2.85
N LEU A 258 -4.56 -7.91 3.13
CA LEU A 258 -4.81 -9.37 3.12
C LEU A 258 -5.81 -9.77 4.19
N THR A 259 -5.62 -9.31 5.42
CA THR A 259 -6.51 -9.61 6.55
C THR A 259 -7.94 -9.17 6.22
N LYS A 260 -8.15 -7.97 5.70
CA LYS A 260 -9.50 -7.48 5.39
C LYS A 260 -10.21 -8.31 4.33
N VAL A 261 -9.49 -8.72 3.28
CA VAL A 261 -10.07 -9.53 2.22
C VAL A 261 -10.35 -10.94 2.71
N ILE A 262 -9.44 -11.55 3.48
CA ILE A 262 -9.65 -12.87 4.08
C ILE A 262 -10.86 -12.86 5.03
N LEU A 263 -11.05 -11.81 5.82
CA LEU A 263 -12.18 -11.69 6.74
C LEU A 263 -13.52 -11.52 6.01
N TRP A 264 -13.54 -10.94 4.80
CA TRP A 264 -14.73 -10.83 3.96
C TRP A 264 -15.03 -12.10 3.14
N LEU A 265 -14.04 -12.97 2.95
CA LEU A 265 -14.17 -14.18 2.13
C LEU A 265 -15.36 -15.07 2.52
N PRO A 266 -15.60 -15.39 3.81
CA PRO A 266 -16.69 -16.28 4.20
C PRO A 266 -18.07 -15.72 3.80
N MET A 267 -18.26 -14.41 3.94
CA MET A 267 -19.50 -13.74 3.54
C MET A 267 -19.75 -13.89 2.03
N MET A 268 -18.72 -13.71 1.20
CA MET A 268 -18.83 -13.87 -0.24
C MET A 268 -19.08 -15.32 -0.66
N ILE A 269 -18.39 -16.28 -0.03
CA ILE A 269 -18.62 -17.71 -0.27
C ILE A 269 -20.05 -18.08 0.09
N GLN A 270 -20.53 -17.63 1.25
CA GLN A 270 -21.88 -17.89 1.71
C GLN A 270 -22.93 -17.39 0.73
N MET A 271 -22.84 -16.13 0.29
CA MET A 271 -23.83 -15.57 -0.65
C MET A 271 -23.89 -16.38 -1.95
N VAL A 272 -22.75 -16.84 -2.46
CA VAL A 272 -22.70 -17.65 -3.69
C VAL A 272 -23.19 -19.08 -3.47
N VAL A 273 -22.82 -19.70 -2.35
CA VAL A 273 -23.32 -21.04 -2.00
C VAL A 273 -24.84 -21.02 -1.84
N GLN A 274 -25.38 -19.99 -1.19
CA GLN A 274 -26.83 -19.78 -1.10
C GLN A 274 -27.46 -19.58 -2.48
N HIS A 275 -26.81 -18.82 -3.38
CA HIS A 275 -27.30 -18.60 -4.74
C HIS A 275 -27.32 -19.89 -5.60
N ILE A 276 -26.25 -20.69 -5.56
CA ILE A 276 -26.07 -21.85 -6.45
C ILE A 276 -26.78 -23.09 -5.92
N ILE A 277 -26.64 -23.36 -4.62
CA ILE A 277 -27.06 -24.62 -4.00
C ILE A 277 -28.37 -24.44 -3.21
N GLY A 278 -28.73 -23.21 -2.85
CA GLY A 278 -29.86 -22.94 -1.94
C GLY A 278 -29.58 -23.39 -0.50
N TYR A 279 -28.33 -23.72 -0.16
CA TYR A 279 -27.96 -24.20 1.17
C TYR A 279 -27.82 -23.04 2.15
N GLN A 280 -28.56 -23.11 3.25
CA GLN A 280 -28.52 -22.12 4.32
C GLN A 280 -28.17 -22.80 5.66
N SER A 281 -27.18 -22.24 6.38
CA SER A 281 -26.85 -22.70 7.73
C SER A 281 -26.60 -21.51 8.65
N LEU A 282 -27.31 -21.48 9.79
CA LEU A 282 -27.24 -20.36 10.74
C LEU A 282 -25.83 -20.17 11.30
N SER A 283 -25.10 -21.26 11.58
CA SER A 283 -23.73 -21.18 12.09
C SER A 283 -22.77 -20.51 11.10
N PHE A 284 -22.92 -20.79 9.80
CA PHE A 284 -22.10 -20.17 8.78
C PHE A 284 -22.46 -18.69 8.58
N GLU A 285 -23.75 -18.34 8.62
CA GLU A 285 -24.21 -16.95 8.61
C GLU A 285 -23.63 -16.14 9.77
N THR A 286 -23.67 -16.70 10.97
CA THR A 286 -23.13 -16.09 12.19
C THR A 286 -21.63 -15.85 12.06
N LEU A 287 -20.89 -16.87 11.62
CA LEU A 287 -19.43 -16.79 11.46
C LEU A 287 -19.05 -15.74 10.40
N SER A 288 -19.72 -15.73 9.25
CA SER A 288 -19.47 -14.75 8.20
C SER A 288 -19.75 -13.31 8.65
N PHE A 289 -20.84 -13.11 9.40
CA PHE A 289 -21.17 -11.81 9.96
C PHE A 289 -20.11 -11.34 10.98
N LEU A 290 -19.73 -12.20 11.93
CA LEU A 290 -18.73 -11.88 12.95
C LEU A 290 -17.36 -11.58 12.35
N LEU A 291 -16.93 -12.35 11.34
CA LEU A 291 -15.65 -12.09 10.66
C LEU A 291 -15.68 -10.78 9.88
N THR A 292 -16.81 -10.45 9.27
CA THR A 292 -16.96 -9.16 8.58
C THR A 292 -16.97 -7.98 9.56
N LEU A 293 -17.58 -8.15 10.74
CA LEU A 293 -17.53 -7.17 11.82
C LEU A 293 -16.09 -7.00 12.34
N LEU A 294 -15.37 -8.11 12.52
CA LEU A 294 -13.97 -8.08 12.92
C LEU A 294 -13.13 -7.31 11.90
N ALA A 295 -13.42 -7.45 10.60
CA ALA A 295 -12.72 -6.72 9.53
C ALA A 295 -12.75 -5.19 9.71
N ALA A 296 -13.85 -4.64 10.23
CA ALA A 296 -13.97 -3.21 10.51
C ALA A 296 -13.09 -2.77 11.69
N THR A 297 -12.82 -3.66 12.63
CA THR A 297 -11.96 -3.37 13.80
C THR A 297 -10.47 -3.49 13.50
N VAL A 298 -10.09 -4.11 12.38
CA VAL A 298 -8.66 -4.32 12.07
C VAL A 298 -7.95 -3.01 11.75
N THR A 299 -8.50 -2.12 10.93
CA THR A 299 -7.78 -0.89 10.54
C THR A 299 -7.37 0.00 11.71
N PRO A 300 -8.20 0.29 12.74
CA PRO A 300 -7.77 1.13 13.86
C PRO A 300 -6.69 0.50 14.75
N VAL A 301 -6.44 -0.80 14.65
CA VAL A 301 -5.34 -1.49 15.37
C VAL A 301 -3.98 -1.23 14.70
N PHE A 302 -3.95 -0.88 13.40
CA PHE A 302 -2.75 -0.64 12.59
C PHE A 302 -2.46 0.85 12.39
#